data_AF-A0A7C1S9W2-F1
#
_entry.id   AF-A0A7C1S9W2-F1
#
_cell.length_a   1.000
_cell.length_b   1.000
_cell.length_c   1.000
_cell.angle_alpha   90.00
_cell.angle_beta   90.00
_cell.angle_gamma   90.00
#
_symmetry.space_group_name_H-M   'P 1'
#
loop_
_entity.id
_entity.type
_entity.pdbx_description
1 polymer ?
#
loop_
_entity_poly.entity_id
_entity_poly.type
_entity_poly.pdbx_seq_one_letter_code
_entity_poly.pdbx_strand_id
1 'polypeptide(L)' 'MKHKELTAKIIECAYKVHNSLGFGFLESVYKKAMTIELNKNNLKVEPE' A
#
# COMPACT_ATOMS: atom_id res chain seq x y z
N MET A 1 -19.84 -6.74 6.12
CA MET A 1 -19.28 -5.84 5.08
C MET A 1 -18.64 -6.67 3.98
N LYS A 2 -18.99 -6.43 2.72
CA LYS A 2 -18.64 -7.25 1.54
C LYS A 2 -17.14 -7.34 1.22
N HIS A 3 -16.32 -6.41 1.70
CA HIS A 3 -14.88 -6.31 1.36
C HIS A 3 -13.94 -6.29 2.56
N LYS A 4 -14.40 -6.74 3.73
CA LYS A 4 -13.66 -6.59 5.01
C LYS A 4 -12.21 -7.09 4.93
N GLU A 5 -11.98 -8.27 4.34
CA GLU A 5 -10.66 -8.89 4.24
C GLU A 5 -9.74 -8.12 3.29
N LEU A 6 -10.25 -7.77 2.10
CA LEU A 6 -9.49 -6.99 1.12
C LEU A 6 -9.12 -5.61 1.70
N THR A 7 -10.07 -4.94 2.34
CA THR A 7 -9.83 -3.64 3.00
C THR A 7 -8.79 -3.76 4.10
N ALA A 8 -8.87 -4.78 4.96
CA ALA A 8 -7.88 -5.00 6.01
C ALA A 8 -6.47 -5.20 5.44
N LYS A 9 -6.35 -5.96 4.35
CA LYS A 9 -5.07 -6.23 3.68
C LYS A 9 -4.47 -4.98 3.02
N ILE A 10 -5.29 -4.13 2.40
CA ILE A 10 -4.83 -2.84 1.84
C ILE A 10 -4.34 -1.92 2.96
N ILE A 11 -5.07 -1.86 4.07
CA ILE A 11 -4.70 -1.06 5.25
C ILE A 11 -3.37 -1.56 5.84
N GLU A 12 -3.19 -2.87 5.97
CA GLU A 12 -1.93 -3.46 6.43
C GLU A 12 -0.74 -3.05 5.52
N CYS A 13 -0.92 -3.09 4.20
CA CYS A 13 0.11 -2.64 3.26
C CYS A 13 0.45 -1.15 3.45
N ALA A 14 -0.56 -0.30 3.64
CA ALA A 14 -0.35 1.13 3.89
C ALA A 14 0.45 1.38 5.18
N TYR A 15 0.13 0.66 6.26
CA TYR A 15 0.89 0.74 7.50
C TYR A 15 2.33 0.25 7.34
N LYS A 16 2.57 -0.84 6.60
CA LYS A 16 3.94 -1.33 6.32
C LYS A 16 4.76 -0.29 5.57
N VAL A 17 4.19 0.33 4.54
CA VAL A 17 4.86 1.40 3.78
C VAL A 17 5.14 2.61 4.67
N HIS A 18 4.16 3.07 5.45
CA HIS A 18 4.33 4.20 6.34
C HIS A 18 5.38 3.93 7.43
N ASN A 19 5.37 2.76 8.06
CA ASN A 19 6.35 2.39 9.09
C ASN A 19 7.76 2.23 8.52
N SER A 20 7.89 1.84 7.25
CA SER A 20 9.19 1.66 6.60
C SER A 20 9.78 2.98 6.10
N LEU A 21 8.95 3.89 5.56
CA LEU A 21 9.41 5.17 5.01
C LEU A 21 9.41 6.29 6.04
N GLY A 22 8.56 6.25 7.06
CA GLY A 22 8.34 7.39 7.96
C GLY A 22 7.71 8.57 7.23
N PHE A 23 7.99 9.79 7.66
CA PHE A 23 7.50 11.04 7.06
C PHE A 23 8.62 11.78 6.28
N GLY A 24 8.24 12.64 5.34
CA GLY A 24 9.18 13.54 4.63
C GLY A 24 9.53 13.14 3.20
N PHE A 25 8.96 12.05 2.69
CA PHE A 25 9.11 11.67 1.27
C PHE A 25 8.04 12.33 0.40
N LEU A 26 8.34 12.45 -0.90
CA LEU A 26 7.37 12.89 -1.90
C LEU A 26 6.27 11.84 -2.07
N GLU A 27 5.07 12.30 -2.43
CA GLU A 27 3.93 11.42 -2.73
C GLU A 27 4.27 10.34 -3.77
N SER A 28 5.07 10.68 -4.78
CA SER A 28 5.52 9.74 -5.82
C SER A 28 6.31 8.55 -5.26
N VAL A 29 7.00 8.72 -4.13
CA VAL A 29 7.71 7.65 -3.43
C VAL A 29 6.71 6.74 -2.72
N TYR A 30 5.73 7.30 -2.01
CA TYR A 30 4.67 6.51 -1.37
C TYR A 30 3.83 5.75 -2.39
N LYS A 31 3.49 6.37 -3.53
CA LYS A 31 2.76 5.71 -4.63
C LYS A 31 3.54 4.47 -5.12
N LYS A 32 4.83 4.63 -5.44
CA LYS A 32 5.69 3.51 -5.85
C LYS A 32 5.80 2.41 -4.78
N ALA A 33 6.01 2.81 -3.52
CA ALA A 33 6.13 1.86 -2.41
C ALA A 33 4.82 1.08 -2.18
N MET A 34 3.67 1.75 -2.26
CA MET A 34 2.36 1.11 -2.19
C MET A 34 2.13 0.15 -3.34
N THR A 35 2.44 0.53 -4.59
CA THR A 35 2.33 -0.39 -5.74
C THR A 35 3.17 -1.64 -5.51
N ILE A 36 4.41 -1.50 -5.02
CA ILE A 36 5.29 -2.64 -4.71
C ILE A 36 4.68 -3.52 -3.60
N GLU A 37 4.25 -2.93 -2.49
CA GLU A 37 3.74 -3.67 -1.33
C GLU A 37 2.42 -4.41 -1.63
N LEU A 38 1.51 -3.76 -2.36
CA LEU A 38 0.26 -4.37 -2.79
C LEU A 38 0.51 -5.52 -3.78
N ASN A 39 1.45 -5.35 -4.74
CA ASN A 39 1.83 -6.42 -5.67
C ASN A 39 2.46 -7.62 -4.95
N LYS A 40 3.32 -7.41 -3.95
CA LYS A 40 3.86 -8.50 -3.11
C LYS A 40 2.77 -9.29 -2.39
N ASN A 41 1.65 -8.64 -2.12
CA ASN A 41 0.47 -9.21 -1.50
C ASN A 41 -0.52 -9.84 -2.51
N ASN A 42 -0.09 -10.03 -3.76
CA ASN A 42 -0.89 -10.55 -4.88
C ASN A 42 -2.15 -9.72 -5.18
N LEU A 43 -2.13 -8.43 -4.83
CA LEU A 43 -3.18 -7.50 -5.21
C LEU A 43 -2.80 -6.85 -6.54
N LYS A 44 -3.69 -6.93 -7.53
CA LYS A 44 -3.51 -6.24 -8.79
C LYS A 44 -3.75 -4.75 -8.58
N VAL A 45 -2.78 -3.92 -8.96
CA VAL A 45 -2.84 -2.47 -8.83
C VAL A 45 -2.40 -1.84 -10.14
N GLU A 46 -3.17 -0.87 -10.61
CA GLU A 46 -2.78 0.00 -11.71
C GLU A 46 -2.30 1.33 -11.11
N PRO A 47 -1.01 1.68 -11.25
CA PRO A 47 -0.55 2.98 -10.85
C PRO A 47 -1.15 4.04 -11.77
N GLU A 48 -1.68 5.10 -11.16
CA GLU A 48 -2.18 6.32 -11.83
C GLU A 48 -1.02 7.24 -12.24
#